data_AF-A0A359GZR3-F1
#
_entry.id   AF-A0A359GZR3-F1
#
_cell.length_a   1.000
_cell.length_b   1.000
_cell.length_c   1.000
_cell.angle_alpha   90.00
_cell.angle_beta   90.00
_cell.angle_gamma   90.00
#
_symmetry.space_group_name_H-M   'P 1'
#
loop_
_entity.id
_entity.type
_entity.pdbx_description
1 polymer ?
#
loop_
_entity_poly.entity_id
_entity_poly.type
_entity_poly.pdbx_seq_one_letter_code
_entity_poly.pdbx_strand_id
1 'polypeptide(L)'
;MHSSCFSCGSTIQSQIKTLYGYDVCSSCEPTLGLYKDDTIRKHIASYEKKREGVPENPTYVQEVDYRLGAMEKTYILKRLKLLHIQNRLKVIEK
;
A
#
# COMPACT_ATOMS: atom_id res chain seq x y z
N MET A 1 -5.77 -15.72 -9.08
CA MET A 1 -6.56 -15.59 -7.85
C MET A 1 -5.61 -15.76 -6.69
N HIS A 2 -5.48 -14.78 -5.79
CA HIS A 2 -4.76 -14.99 -4.55
C HIS A 2 -5.69 -15.76 -3.60
N SER A 3 -5.24 -16.92 -3.14
CA SER A 3 -6.00 -17.83 -2.27
C SER A 3 -5.30 -18.00 -0.93
N SER A 4 -4.52 -17.00 -0.54
CA SER A 4 -3.67 -16.99 0.64
C SER A 4 -3.53 -15.58 1.18
N CYS A 5 -3.53 -15.43 2.51
CA CYS A 5 -3.24 -14.17 3.18
C CYS A 5 -1.89 -13.62 2.74
N PHE A 6 -1.86 -12.38 2.27
CA PHE A 6 -0.65 -11.67 1.84
C PHE A 6 0.43 -11.62 2.92
N SER A 7 0.03 -11.49 4.19
CA SER A 7 0.97 -11.31 5.30
C SER A 7 1.59 -12.63 5.80
N CYS A 8 0.77 -13.67 6.00
CA CYS A 8 1.21 -14.92 6.63
C CYS A 8 1.11 -16.17 5.74
N GLY A 9 0.58 -16.05 4.52
CA GLY A 9 0.40 -17.17 3.58
C GLY A 9 -0.74 -18.13 3.93
N SER A 10 -1.48 -17.92 5.02
CA SER A 10 -2.61 -18.79 5.40
C SER A 10 -3.64 -18.91 4.27
N THR A 11 -4.09 -20.14 3.99
CA THR A 11 -5.03 -20.48 2.92
C THR A 11 -6.46 -20.75 3.42
N ILE A 12 -6.71 -20.52 4.72
CA ILE A 12 -8.03 -20.75 5.34
C ILE A 12 -9.02 -19.70 4.82
N GLN A 13 -9.74 -20.04 3.75
CA GLN A 13 -10.60 -19.10 3.02
C GLN A 13 -11.68 -18.44 3.89
N SER A 14 -12.24 -19.15 4.88
CA SER A 14 -13.25 -18.60 5.78
C SER A 14 -12.77 -17.42 6.63
N GLN A 15 -11.45 -17.20 6.70
CA GLN A 15 -10.84 -16.11 7.46
C GLN A 15 -10.20 -15.06 6.56
N ILE A 16 -10.13 -15.28 5.25
CA ILE A 16 -9.51 -14.37 4.29
C ILE A 16 -10.57 -13.42 3.75
N LYS A 17 -10.26 -12.13 3.77
CA LYS A 17 -11.06 -11.09 3.13
C LYS A 17 -10.19 -10.22 2.25
N THR A 18 -10.81 -9.64 1.23
CA THR A 18 -10.16 -8.66 0.37
C THR A 18 -10.20 -7.28 1.03
N LEU A 19 -9.03 -6.70 1.27
CA LEU A 19 -8.82 -5.38 1.86
C LEU A 19 -7.99 -4.55 0.88
N TYR A 20 -8.61 -3.53 0.27
CA TYR A 20 -7.96 -2.63 -0.71
C TYR A 20 -7.25 -3.35 -1.86
N GLY A 21 -7.82 -4.47 -2.34
CA GLY A 21 -7.25 -5.27 -3.43
C GLY A 21 -6.26 -6.36 -3.00
N TYR A 22 -6.03 -6.54 -1.71
CA TYR A 22 -5.17 -7.58 -1.16
C TYR A 22 -5.94 -8.54 -0.25
N ASP A 23 -5.65 -9.83 -0.34
CA ASP A 23 -6.27 -10.83 0.53
C ASP A 23 -5.54 -10.91 1.87
N VAL A 24 -6.24 -10.64 2.97
CA VAL A 24 -5.70 -10.60 4.33
C VAL A 24 -6.61 -11.37 5.26
N CYS A 25 -6.03 -12.17 6.17
CA CYS A 25 -6.82 -12.88 7.18
C CYS A 25 -7.12 -12.03 8.41
N SER A 26 -8.21 -12.34 9.10
CA SER A 26 -8.67 -11.60 10.30
C SER A 26 -7.62 -11.50 11.41
N SER A 27 -6.67 -12.44 11.51
CA SER A 27 -5.58 -12.38 12.48
C SER A 27 -4.45 -11.42 12.09
N CYS A 28 -4.24 -11.18 10.80
CA CYS A 28 -3.19 -10.29 10.29
C CYS A 28 -3.66 -8.86 10.09
N GLU A 29 -4.96 -8.63 9.85
CA GLU A 29 -5.48 -7.28 9.65
C GLU A 29 -5.16 -6.32 10.83
N PRO A 30 -5.30 -6.70 12.12
CA PRO A 30 -4.97 -5.82 13.22
C PRO A 30 -3.49 -5.43 13.27
N THR A 31 -2.60 -6.27 12.72
CA THR A 31 -1.16 -6.00 12.70
C THR A 31 -0.74 -5.02 11.59
N LEU A 32 -1.67 -4.65 10.70
CA LEU A 32 -1.40 -3.68 9.63
C LEU A 32 -1.32 -2.24 10.15
N GLY A 33 -1.71 -1.99 11.40
CA GLY A 33 -1.63 -0.66 12.01
C GLY A 33 -2.50 0.39 11.32
N LEU A 34 -3.65 -0.03 10.75
CA LEU A 34 -4.56 0.86 10.06
C LEU A 34 -5.07 1.94 11.01
N TYR A 35 -5.05 3.18 10.53
CA TYR A 35 -5.53 4.30 11.32
C TYR A 35 -7.06 4.23 11.47
N LYS A 36 -7.51 4.49 12.70
CA LYS A 36 -8.93 4.74 12.98
C LYS A 36 -9.30 6.15 12.51
N ASP A 37 -10.60 6.36 12.30
CA ASP A 37 -11.15 7.66 11.88
C ASP A 37 -10.65 8.84 12.72
N ASP A 38 -10.57 8.68 14.05
CA ASP A 38 -10.09 9.76 14.92
C ASP A 38 -8.62 10.10 14.68
N THR A 39 -7.79 9.12 14.37
CA THR A 39 -6.40 9.35 13.98
C THR A 39 -6.34 10.06 12.63
N ILE A 40 -7.15 9.64 11.66
CA ILE A 40 -7.26 10.29 10.34
C ILE A 40 -7.69 11.75 10.50
N ARG A 41 -8.72 12.04 11.32
CA ARG A 41 -9.18 13.40 11.61
C ARG A 41 -8.09 14.27 12.26
N LYS A 42 -7.29 13.72 13.18
CA LYS A 42 -6.13 14.42 13.76
C LYS A 42 -5.10 14.79 12.70
N HIS A 43 -4.83 13.90 11.74
CA HIS A 43 -3.93 14.22 10.63
C HIS A 43 -4.51 15.32 9.73
N ILE A 44 -5.80 15.26 9.38
CA ILE A 44 -6.47 16.33 8.61
C ILE A 44 -6.28 17.69 9.32
N ALA A 45 -6.64 17.78 10.60
CA ALA A 45 -6.50 19.01 11.37
C ALA A 45 -5.04 19.49 11.46
N SER A 46 -4.08 18.57 11.60
CA SER A 46 -2.66 18.91 11.63
C SER A 46 -2.17 19.51 10.31
N TYR A 47 -2.66 19.03 9.17
CA TYR A 47 -2.30 19.58 7.86
C TYR A 47 -2.97 20.93 7.62
N GLU A 48 -4.26 21.09 7.97
CA GLU A 48 -4.91 22.40 7.86
C GLU A 48 -4.21 23.47 8.69
N LYS A 49 -3.80 23.14 9.92
CA LYS A 49 -3.00 24.06 10.76
C LYS A 49 -1.67 24.47 10.11
N LYS A 50 -1.01 23.57 9.37
CA LYS A 50 0.22 23.91 8.63
C LYS A 50 -0.06 24.82 7.42
N ARG A 51 -1.29 24.77 6.90
CA ARG A 51 -1.73 25.60 5.76
C ARG A 51 -2.15 27.01 6.19
N GLU A 52 -2.56 27.20 7.44
CA GLU A 52 -2.89 28.54 7.98
C GLU A 52 -1.73 29.54 7.81
N GLY A 53 -0.48 29.08 7.97
CA GLY A 53 0.71 29.93 7.78
C GLY A 53 1.27 29.94 6.34
N VAL A 54 0.91 28.95 5.52
CA VAL A 54 1.40 28.79 4.13
C VAL A 54 0.30 28.07 3.34
N PRO A 55 -0.66 28.79 2.73
CA PRO A 55 -1.82 28.20 2.07
C PRO A 55 -1.50 27.21 0.93
N GLU A 56 -0.32 27.36 0.34
CA GLU A 56 0.21 26.51 -0.73
C GLU A 56 0.65 25.11 -0.25
N ASN A 57 0.78 24.90 1.06
CA ASN A 57 1.07 23.58 1.60
C ASN A 57 -0.03 22.57 1.21
N PRO A 58 0.33 21.30 0.96
CA PRO A 58 -0.63 20.28 0.56
C PRO A 58 -1.64 19.99 1.68
N THR A 59 -2.84 19.59 1.29
CA THR A 59 -3.81 18.98 2.22
C THR A 59 -3.37 17.57 2.59
N TYR A 60 -3.94 17.02 3.66
CA TYR A 60 -3.65 15.63 4.03
C TYR A 60 -4.08 14.64 2.93
N VAL A 61 -5.16 14.94 2.19
CA VAL A 61 -5.62 14.12 1.06
C VAL A 61 -4.58 14.12 -0.06
N GLN A 62 -4.10 15.31 -0.46
CA GLN A 62 -3.06 15.45 -1.49
C GLN A 62 -1.77 14.72 -1.10
N GLU A 63 -1.38 14.77 0.17
CA GLU A 63 -0.22 14.02 0.67
C GLU A 63 -0.43 12.50 0.57
N VAL A 64 -1.60 11.99 0.95
CA VAL A 64 -1.92 10.56 0.85
C VAL A 64 -1.88 10.11 -0.61
N ASP A 65 -2.52 10.85 -1.51
CA ASP A 65 -2.53 10.56 -2.95
C ASP A 65 -1.12 10.60 -3.55
N TYR A 66 -0.33 11.60 -3.20
CA TYR A 66 1.07 11.71 -3.61
C TYR A 66 1.88 10.49 -3.19
N ARG A 67 1.76 10.08 -1.91
CA ARG A 67 2.48 8.91 -1.39
C ARG A 67 2.06 7.62 -2.07
N LEU A 68 0.76 7.43 -2.33
CA LEU A 68 0.26 6.27 -3.06
C LEU A 68 0.85 6.22 -4.48
N GLY A 69 0.79 7.33 -5.22
CA GLY A 69 1.34 7.40 -6.58
C GLY A 69 2.87 7.20 -6.61
N ALA A 70 3.61 7.77 -5.66
CA ALA A 70 5.05 7.59 -5.55
C ALA A 70 5.43 6.13 -5.24
N MET A 71 4.67 5.46 -4.37
CA MET A 71 4.84 4.05 -4.06
C MET A 71 4.55 3.16 -5.27
N GLU A 72 3.44 3.41 -5.99
CA GLU A 72 3.07 2.67 -7.19
C GLU A 72 4.14 2.78 -8.27
N LYS A 73 4.61 4.00 -8.57
CA LYS A 73 5.69 4.23 -9.53
C LYS A 73 6.95 3.44 -9.15
N THR A 74 7.32 3.45 -7.88
CA THR A 74 8.49 2.71 -7.39
C THR A 74 8.31 1.20 -7.54
N TYR A 75 7.12 0.68 -7.20
CA TYR A 75 6.78 -0.73 -7.37
C TYR A 75 6.87 -1.15 -8.83
N ILE A 76 6.28 -0.40 -9.75
CA ILE A 76 6.28 -0.68 -11.18
C ILE A 76 7.71 -0.74 -11.72
N LEU A 77 8.54 0.25 -11.40
CA LEU A 77 9.94 0.28 -11.84
C LEU A 77 10.73 -0.96 -11.37
N LYS A 78 10.59 -1.34 -10.10
CA LYS A 78 11.23 -2.54 -9.55
C LYS A 78 10.72 -3.81 -10.22
N ARG A 79 9.40 -3.91 -10.43
CA ARG A 79 8.77 -5.06 -11.08
C ARG A 79 9.24 -5.22 -12.54
N LEU A 80 9.31 -4.14 -13.31
CA LEU A 80 9.80 -4.16 -14.70
C LEU A 80 11.25 -4.66 -14.77
N LYS A 81 12.12 -4.20 -13.85
CA LYS A 81 13.51 -4.67 -13.79
C LYS A 81 13.60 -6.17 -13.52
N LEU A 82 12.82 -6.68 -12.57
CA LEU A 82 12.80 -8.12 -12.24
C LEU A 82 12.25 -8.96 -13.40
N LEU A 83 11.19 -8.50 -14.06
CA LEU A 83 10.64 -9.18 -15.23
C LEU A 83 11.64 -9.23 -16.40
N HIS A 84 12.37 -8.14 -16.62
CA HIS A 84 13.44 -8.12 -17.61
C HIS A 84 14.51 -9.17 -17.29
N ILE A 85 14.99 -9.22 -16.04
CA ILE A 85 15.96 -10.23 -15.59
C ILE A 85 15.41 -11.64 -15.80
N GLN A 86 14.18 -11.91 -15.35
CA GLN A 86 13.52 -13.20 -15.53
C GLN A 86 13.44 -13.63 -17.00
N ASN A 87 13.17 -12.69 -17.90
CA ASN A 87 13.17 -12.96 -19.34
C ASN A 87 14.57 -13.28 -19.88
N ARG A 88 15.60 -12.57 -19.41
CA ARG A 88 16.99 -12.82 -19.82
C ARG A 88 17.51 -14.16 -19.32
N LEU A 89 17.17 -14.57 -18.09
CA LEU A 89 17.57 -15.87 -17.54
C LEU A 89 17.09 -17.03 -18.42
N LYS A 90 15.85 -16.97 -18.94
CA LYS A 90 15.32 -18.01 -19.87
C LYS A 90 16.12 -18.19 -21.16
N VAL A 91 16.92 -17.18 -21.54
CA VAL A 91 17.77 -17.22 -22.74
C VAL A 91 19.19 -17.64 -22.38
N ILE A 92 19.68 -17.25 -21.20
CA ILE A 92 21.07 -17.48 -20.75
C ILE A 92 21.23 -18.85 -20.09
N GLU A 93 20.22 -19.36 -19.39
CA GLU A 93 20.22 -20.68 -18.73
C GLU A 93 19.85 -21.84 -19.68
N LYS A 94 19.75 -21.57 -20.99
CA LYS A 94 19.63 -22.59 -22.04
C LYS A 94 21.02 -22.92 -22.59
#